data_AF-A0A015JCY3-F1
#
_entry.id   AF-A0A015JCY3-F1
#
_cell.length_a   1.000
_cell.length_b   1.000
_cell.length_c   1.000
_cell.angle_alpha   90.00
_cell.angle_beta   90.00
_cell.angle_gamma   90.00
#
_symmetry.space_group_name_H-M   'P 1'
#
loop_
_entity.id
_entity.type
_entity.pdbx_description
1 polymer ?
#
loop_
_entity_poly.entity_id
_entity_poly.type
_entity_poly.pdbx_seq_one_letter_code
_entity_poly.pdbx_strand_id
1 'polypeptide(L)'
;MATDTYMPSLERSLLNDPIDKSSLTEQEAMRTEADPMTLVYRDCLFGKEVFYAKNDGIRSKDHVLSLVESEKKALCPIDTKRWILSDGISSLPYDHFRIKVYKNMVKDGIPHEEAEKRAIRAKLPEKYQNESTSHIASSQQ
;
A
#
# COMPACT_ATOMS: atom_id res chain seq x y z
N MET A 1 -7.65 0.76 -28.43
CA MET A 1 -7.88 1.96 -27.60
C MET A 1 -8.24 1.45 -26.22
N ALA A 2 -7.25 1.29 -25.33
CA ALA A 2 -7.50 0.91 -23.95
C ALA A 2 -8.15 2.11 -23.28
N THR A 3 -9.47 2.07 -23.11
CA THR A 3 -10.13 2.95 -22.16
C THR A 3 -9.72 2.46 -20.79
N ASP A 4 -8.79 3.16 -20.13
CA ASP A 4 -8.56 3.02 -18.70
C ASP A 4 -9.93 2.98 -18.04
N THR A 5 -10.36 1.82 -17.57
CA THR A 5 -11.78 1.61 -17.19
C THR A 5 -12.13 2.35 -15.91
N TYR A 6 -11.14 2.98 -15.26
CA TYR A 6 -11.28 3.57 -13.94
C TYR A 6 -11.64 5.06 -13.93
N MET A 7 -11.09 5.85 -14.84
CA MET A 7 -11.32 7.31 -14.93
C MET A 7 -12.57 7.77 -15.72
N PRO A 8 -13.22 6.99 -16.61
CA PRO A 8 -14.34 7.50 -17.41
C PRO A 8 -15.60 7.78 -16.59
N SER A 9 -15.88 7.00 -15.54
CA SER A 9 -17.07 7.20 -14.71
C SER A 9 -16.96 8.45 -13.84
N LEU A 10 -15.75 8.80 -13.41
CA LEU A 10 -15.46 9.99 -12.60
C LEU A 10 -15.42 11.26 -13.46
N GLU A 11 -14.81 11.18 -14.65
CA GLU A 11 -14.88 12.26 -15.65
C GLU A 11 -16.33 12.55 -16.07
N ARG A 12 -17.16 11.53 -16.28
CA ARG A 12 -18.55 11.72 -16.71
C ARG A 12 -19.44 12.38 -15.65
N SER A 13 -19.09 12.30 -14.37
CA SER A 13 -19.77 13.07 -13.32
C SER A 13 -19.24 14.50 -13.16
N LEU A 14 -17.99 14.77 -13.53
CA LEU A 14 -17.37 16.10 -13.39
C LEU A 14 -17.58 17.01 -14.62
N LEU A 15 -17.84 16.43 -15.79
CA LEU A 15 -18.01 17.16 -17.07
C LEU A 15 -19.45 17.55 -17.41
N ASN A 16 -20.44 17.22 -16.58
CA ASN A 16 -21.85 17.53 -16.88
C ASN A 16 -22.36 18.69 -16.03
N ASP A 17 -22.48 19.83 -16.72
CA ASP A 17 -23.17 21.09 -16.38
C ASP A 17 -22.70 21.89 -15.15
N PRO A 18 -22.76 23.24 -15.20
CA PRO A 18 -22.42 24.09 -14.07
C PRO A 18 -23.38 23.81 -12.91
N ILE A 19 -22.92 23.02 -11.93
CA ILE A 19 -23.68 22.70 -10.73
C ILE A 19 -23.94 24.00 -9.97
N ASP A 20 -25.21 24.31 -9.69
CA ASP A 20 -25.61 25.42 -8.83
C ASP A 20 -25.11 25.16 -7.40
N LYS A 21 -23.95 25.74 -7.08
CA LYS A 21 -23.24 25.59 -5.80
C LYS A 21 -24.06 26.04 -4.59
N SER A 22 -25.18 26.74 -4.78
CA SER A 22 -26.04 27.23 -3.70
C SER A 22 -26.86 26.14 -3.01
N SER A 23 -26.99 24.97 -3.64
CA SER A 23 -27.86 23.87 -3.18
C SER A 23 -27.11 22.64 -2.62
N LEU A 24 -25.78 22.65 -2.70
CA LEU A 24 -24.94 21.53 -2.24
C LEU A 24 -24.75 21.59 -0.73
N THR A 25 -24.84 20.44 -0.06
CA THR A 25 -24.35 20.32 1.31
C THR A 25 -22.83 20.56 1.36
N GLU A 26 -22.30 21.00 2.50
CA GLU A 26 -20.85 21.27 2.66
C GLU A 26 -19.98 20.10 2.18
N GLN A 27 -20.45 18.86 2.37
CA GLN A 27 -19.77 17.64 1.94
C GLN A 27 -19.77 17.42 0.42
N GLU A 28 -20.83 17.85 -0.27
CA GLU A 28 -20.95 17.74 -1.73
C GLU A 28 -20.14 18.85 -2.42
N ALA A 29 -20.17 20.08 -1.90
CA ALA A 29 -19.33 21.17 -2.38
C ALA A 29 -17.82 20.84 -2.26
N MET A 30 -17.42 20.20 -1.16
CA MET A 30 -16.04 19.74 -0.96
C MET A 30 -15.66 18.59 -1.89
N ARG A 31 -16.61 17.75 -2.34
CA ARG A 31 -16.36 16.70 -3.35
C ARG A 31 -16.14 17.29 -4.74
N THR A 32 -16.85 18.36 -5.11
CA THR A 32 -16.76 18.99 -6.45
C THR A 32 -15.43 19.72 -6.69
N GLU A 33 -14.79 20.20 -5.62
CA GLU A 33 -13.49 20.91 -5.67
C GLU A 33 -12.29 19.97 -5.42
N ALA A 34 -12.54 18.70 -5.08
CA ALA A 34 -11.48 17.74 -4.78
C ALA A 34 -10.91 17.11 -6.06
N ASP A 35 -9.59 16.88 -6.07
CA ASP A 35 -8.93 16.14 -7.14
C ASP A 35 -9.54 14.73 -7.28
N PRO A 36 -9.77 14.23 -8.52
CA PRO A 36 -10.32 12.90 -8.78
C PRO A 36 -9.61 11.78 -8.00
N MET A 37 -8.29 11.85 -7.83
CA MET A 37 -7.56 10.85 -7.05
C MET A 37 -7.88 10.94 -5.57
N THR A 38 -8.10 12.13 -5.02
CA THR A 38 -8.53 12.29 -3.62
C THR A 38 -9.87 11.61 -3.36
N LEU A 39 -10.82 11.71 -4.30
CA LEU A 39 -12.11 11.02 -4.20
C LEU A 39 -11.94 9.50 -4.21
N VAL A 40 -11.11 8.99 -5.12
CA VAL A 40 -10.75 7.58 -5.22
C VAL A 40 -10.14 7.03 -3.92
N TYR A 41 -9.17 7.75 -3.33
CA TYR A 41 -8.56 7.34 -2.06
C TYR A 41 -9.57 7.35 -0.92
N ARG A 42 -10.44 8.37 -0.88
CA ARG A 42 -11.51 8.48 0.12
C ARG A 42 -12.47 7.29 0.02
N ASP A 43 -12.97 7.00 -1.18
CA ASP A 43 -13.94 5.92 -1.38
C ASP A 43 -13.30 4.55 -1.07
N CYS A 44 -12.01 4.34 -1.38
CA CYS A 44 -11.24 3.17 -0.95
C CYS A 44 -11.20 3.02 0.58
N LEU A 45 -10.80 4.08 1.29
CA LEU A 45 -10.59 4.03 2.73
C LEU A 45 -11.90 3.88 3.51
N PHE A 46 -12.91 4.69 3.17
CA PHE A 46 -14.17 4.73 3.90
C PHE A 46 -15.20 3.71 3.41
N GLY A 47 -15.21 3.42 2.11
CA GLY A 47 -16.05 2.36 1.51
C GLY A 47 -15.53 0.95 1.77
N LYS A 48 -14.28 0.81 2.24
CA LYS A 48 -13.56 -0.47 2.40
C LYS A 48 -13.49 -1.27 1.09
N GLU A 49 -13.45 -0.58 -0.04
CA GLU A 49 -13.42 -1.18 -1.37
C GLU A 49 -11.99 -1.36 -1.88
N VAL A 50 -11.74 -2.48 -2.55
CA VAL A 50 -10.43 -2.77 -3.17
C VAL A 50 -10.51 -2.43 -4.65
N PHE A 51 -9.57 -1.61 -5.12
CA PHE A 51 -9.49 -1.21 -6.52
C PHE A 51 -8.43 -2.01 -7.27
N TYR A 52 -8.75 -2.38 -8.51
CA TYR A 52 -7.85 -3.06 -9.43
C TYR A 52 -7.53 -2.13 -10.59
N ALA A 53 -6.28 -2.17 -11.03
CA ALA A 53 -5.83 -1.49 -12.25
C ALA A 53 -5.25 -2.52 -13.21
N LYS A 54 -5.63 -2.38 -14.47
CA LYS A 54 -5.04 -3.10 -15.60
C LYS A 54 -3.81 -2.31 -16.05
N ASN A 55 -2.71 -3.02 -16.26
CA ASN A 55 -1.48 -2.46 -16.76
C ASN A 55 -1.02 -3.25 -17.97
N ASP A 56 -0.90 -2.58 -19.10
CA ASP A 56 -0.40 -3.14 -20.34
C ASP A 56 1.11 -2.94 -20.42
N GLY A 57 1.85 -4.05 -20.40
CA GLY A 57 3.30 -4.05 -20.48
C GLY A 57 3.79 -4.78 -21.72
N ILE A 58 4.73 -4.17 -22.44
CA ILE A 58 5.46 -4.87 -23.49
C ILE A 58 6.51 -5.77 -22.82
N ARG A 59 6.53 -7.06 -23.20
CA ARG A 59 7.49 -8.06 -22.69
C ARG A 59 8.22 -8.70 -23.87
N SER A 60 9.50 -8.97 -23.68
CA SER A 60 10.32 -9.73 -24.62
C SER A 60 10.76 -11.03 -23.97
N LYS A 61 10.57 -12.15 -24.66
CA LYS A 61 11.15 -13.45 -24.29
C LYS A 61 11.52 -14.19 -25.56
N ASP A 62 12.72 -14.77 -25.60
CA ASP A 62 13.21 -15.55 -26.75
C ASP A 62 13.12 -14.76 -28.08
N HIS A 63 13.44 -13.46 -28.03
CA HIS A 63 13.33 -12.51 -29.15
C HIS A 63 11.91 -12.28 -29.69
N VAL A 64 10.87 -12.80 -29.03
CA VAL A 64 9.47 -12.53 -29.35
C VAL A 64 8.94 -11.43 -28.44
N LEU A 65 8.42 -10.35 -29.06
CA LEU A 65 7.72 -9.29 -28.36
C LEU A 65 6.24 -9.66 -28.18
N SER A 66 5.71 -9.43 -26.98
CA SER A 66 4.32 -9.67 -26.63
C SER A 66 3.76 -8.50 -25.83
N LEU A 67 2.47 -8.21 -26.03
CA LEU A 67 1.72 -7.32 -25.16
C LEU A 67 1.11 -8.17 -24.05
N VAL A 68 1.40 -7.82 -22.79
CA VAL A 68 0.90 -8.53 -21.63
C VAL A 68 0.07 -7.57 -20.78
N GLU A 69 -1.23 -7.82 -20.71
CA GLU A 69 -2.13 -7.17 -19.77
C GLU A 69 -1.97 -7.84 -18.40
N SER A 70 -1.76 -7.05 -17.36
CA SER A 70 -1.67 -7.51 -15.98
C SER A 70 -2.63 -6.72 -15.11
N GLU A 71 -3.60 -7.41 -14.51
CA GLU A 71 -4.46 -6.82 -13.49
C GLU A 71 -3.80 -6.93 -12.12
N LYS A 72 -3.70 -5.81 -11.40
CA LYS A 72 -3.13 -5.75 -10.06
C LYS A 72 -4.02 -4.93 -9.14
N LYS A 73 -4.04 -5.29 -7.86
CA LYS A 73 -4.62 -4.43 -6.82
C LYS A 73 -3.87 -3.10 -6.79
N ALA A 74 -4.58 -2.03 -7.14
CA ALA A 74 -4.04 -0.67 -7.17
C ALA A 74 -4.17 0.00 -5.80
N LEU A 75 -5.36 -0.08 -5.20
CA LEU A 75 -5.66 0.48 -3.88
C LEU A 75 -6.40 -0.55 -3.02
N CYS A 76 -6.11 -0.53 -1.73
CA CYS A 76 -6.76 -1.38 -0.75
C CYS A 76 -6.85 -0.61 0.57
N PRO A 77 -8.00 -0.65 1.27
CA PRO A 77 -8.17 -0.01 2.58
C PRO A 77 -7.25 -0.60 3.64
N ILE A 78 -6.88 -1.87 3.49
CA ILE A 78 -6.03 -2.59 4.42
C ILE A 78 -4.59 -2.52 3.91
N ASP A 79 -3.71 -1.88 4.68
CA ASP A 79 -2.27 -1.95 4.44
C ASP A 79 -1.71 -3.29 4.93
N THR A 80 -1.67 -4.29 4.06
CA THR A 80 -1.05 -5.59 4.36
C THR A 80 0.48 -5.56 4.30
N LYS A 81 1.09 -4.44 3.87
CA LYS A 81 2.54 -4.33 3.71
C LYS A 81 3.24 -3.88 4.98
N ARG A 82 2.48 -3.48 5.99
CA ARG A 82 3.00 -3.06 7.30
C ARG A 82 2.34 -3.87 8.40
N TRP A 83 3.14 -4.28 9.37
CA TRP A 83 2.67 -4.84 10.62
C TRP A 83 2.65 -3.73 11.66
N ILE A 84 1.46 -3.27 12.03
CA ILE A 84 1.24 -2.23 13.03
C ILE A 84 1.46 -2.85 14.42
N LEU A 85 2.30 -2.21 15.23
CA LEU A 85 2.57 -2.64 16.59
C LEU A 85 1.41 -2.29 17.53
N SER A 86 1.45 -2.84 18.74
CA SER A 86 0.42 -2.63 19.77
C SER A 86 0.21 -1.16 20.16
N ASP A 87 1.17 -0.28 19.89
CA ASP A 87 1.08 1.17 20.12
C ASP A 87 0.20 1.90 19.08
N GLY A 88 -0.15 1.25 17.96
CA GLY A 88 -0.95 1.83 16.88
C GLY A 88 -0.24 2.88 16.02
N ILE A 89 1.03 3.19 16.32
CA ILE A 89 1.81 4.24 15.65
C ILE A 89 2.99 3.62 14.91
N SER A 90 3.74 2.78 15.61
CA SER A 90 4.92 2.15 15.06
C SER A 90 4.55 0.99 14.15
N SER A 91 5.29 0.82 13.07
CA SER A 91 5.09 -0.30 12.15
C SER A 91 6.38 -0.94 11.69
N LEU A 92 6.32 -2.24 11.42
CA LEU A 92 7.38 -2.97 10.75
C LEU A 92 6.98 -3.27 9.31
N PRO A 93 7.91 -3.20 8.34
CA PRO A 93 7.61 -3.60 6.97
C PRO A 93 7.34 -5.10 6.89
N TYR A 94 6.61 -5.51 5.85
CA TYR A 94 6.37 -6.90 5.55
C TYR A 94 7.68 -7.71 5.49
N ASP A 95 7.64 -8.93 6.02
CA ASP A 95 8.78 -9.86 6.16
C ASP A 95 9.98 -9.39 7.02
N HIS A 96 9.82 -8.31 7.80
CA HIS A 96 10.85 -7.88 8.74
C HIS A 96 11.22 -9.01 9.73
N PHE A 97 12.52 -9.21 10.00
CA PHE A 97 13.00 -10.36 10.79
C PHE A 97 12.36 -10.47 12.19
N ARG A 98 12.08 -9.33 12.83
CA ARG A 98 11.39 -9.28 14.14
C ARG A 98 9.98 -9.86 14.10
N ILE A 99 9.29 -9.78 12.96
CA ILE A 99 7.98 -10.41 12.77
C ILE A 99 8.11 -11.93 12.85
N LYS A 100 9.19 -12.50 12.28
CA LYS A 100 9.48 -13.95 12.39
C LYS A 100 9.77 -14.36 13.83
N VAL A 101 10.56 -13.57 14.56
CA VAL A 101 10.85 -13.80 15.99
C VAL A 101 9.56 -13.80 16.81
N TYR A 102 8.73 -12.78 16.64
CA TYR A 102 7.41 -12.66 17.28
C TYR A 102 6.53 -13.88 16.99
N LYS A 103 6.39 -14.27 15.72
CA LYS A 103 5.57 -15.43 15.32
C LYS A 103 6.03 -16.73 15.96
N ASN A 104 7.34 -16.92 16.14
CA ASN A 104 7.87 -18.10 16.81
C ASN A 104 7.53 -18.09 18.31
N MET A 105 7.69 -16.96 19.00
CA MET A 105 7.34 -16.83 20.42
C MET A 105 5.86 -17.11 20.68
N VAL A 106 4.96 -16.62 19.81
CA VAL A 106 3.53 -16.89 19.92
C VAL A 106 3.21 -18.37 19.70
N LYS A 107 3.90 -19.04 18.77
CA LYS A 107 3.78 -20.49 18.57
C LYS A 107 4.22 -21.27 19.80
N ASP A 108 5.21 -20.77 20.53
CA ASP A 108 5.70 -21.35 21.79
C ASP A 108 4.77 -21.07 22.99
N GLY A 109 3.62 -20.42 22.77
CA GLY A 109 2.61 -20.14 23.78
C GLY A 109 2.85 -18.85 24.58
N ILE A 110 3.81 -18.00 24.18
CA ILE A 110 4.04 -16.70 24.82
C ILE A 110 2.88 -15.76 24.45
N PRO A 111 2.30 -15.02 25.42
CA PRO A 111 1.24 -14.07 25.13
C PRO A 111 1.70 -12.96 24.19
N HIS A 112 0.77 -12.46 23.37
CA HIS A 112 1.04 -11.50 22.28
C HIS A 112 1.88 -10.29 22.72
N GLU A 113 1.47 -9.63 23.80
CA GLU A 113 2.12 -8.40 24.28
C GLU A 113 3.57 -8.64 24.73
N GLU A 114 3.83 -9.78 25.37
CA GLU A 114 5.16 -10.14 25.80
C GLU A 114 6.05 -10.54 24.62
N ALA A 115 5.50 -11.32 23.68
CA ALA A 115 6.18 -11.72 22.46
C ALA A 115 6.60 -10.50 21.63
N GLU A 116 5.74 -9.49 21.51
CA GLU A 116 6.04 -8.25 20.79
C GLU A 116 7.19 -7.47 21.46
N LYS A 117 7.11 -7.25 22.78
CA LYS A 117 8.17 -6.57 23.55
C LYS A 117 9.53 -7.28 23.46
N ARG A 118 9.53 -8.61 23.45
CA ARG A 118 10.75 -9.42 23.27
C ARG A 118 11.28 -9.33 21.83
N ALA A 119 10.39 -9.41 20.82
CA ALA A 119 10.76 -9.31 19.42
C ALA A 119 11.34 -7.94 19.04
N ILE A 120 10.82 -6.84 19.59
CA ILE A 120 11.35 -5.48 19.37
C ILE A 120 12.79 -5.35 19.91
N ARG A 121 13.09 -5.99 21.05
CA ARG A 121 14.43 -6.02 21.64
C ARG A 121 15.38 -6.99 20.95
N ALA A 122 14.88 -7.85 20.06
CA ALA A 122 15.70 -8.80 19.34
C ALA A 122 16.69 -8.08 18.41
N LYS A 123 17.96 -8.49 18.52
CA LYS A 123 19.04 -8.09 17.60
C LYS A 123 19.12 -9.10 16.47
N LEU A 124 19.60 -8.64 15.31
CA LEU A 124 19.95 -9.54 14.20
C LEU A 124 21.02 -10.54 14.67
N PRO A 125 20.99 -11.79 14.20
CA PRO A 125 22.10 -12.73 14.39
C PRO A 125 23.42 -12.12 13.92
N GLU A 126 24.53 -12.37 14.63
CA GLU A 126 25.86 -11.81 14.33
C GLU A 126 26.27 -11.99 12.86
N LYS A 127 25.95 -13.14 12.26
CA LYS A 127 26.20 -13.42 10.83
C LYS A 127 25.68 -12.35 9.86
N TYR A 128 24.60 -11.64 10.20
CA TYR A 128 24.01 -10.57 9.38
C TYR A 128 24.36 -9.16 9.87
N GLN A 129 24.97 -9.03 11.06
CA GLN A 129 25.40 -7.73 11.57
C GLN A 129 26.58 -7.18 10.76
N ASN A 130 27.44 -8.06 10.25
CA ASN A 130 28.68 -7.73 9.55
C ASN A 130 28.43 -7.26 8.10
N GLU A 131 27.38 -7.77 7.44
CA GLU A 131 26.97 -7.32 6.10
C GLU A 131 26.46 -5.87 6.13
N SER A 132 25.76 -5.50 7.20
CA SER A 132 25.15 -4.16 7.35
C SER A 132 26.20 -3.05 7.46
N THR A 133 27.34 -3.30 8.11
CA THR A 133 28.46 -2.34 8.24
C THR A 133 29.30 -2.25 6.97
N SER A 134 29.39 -3.33 6.19
CA SER A 134 30.19 -3.35 4.95
C SER A 134 29.62 -2.42 3.85
N HIS A 135 28.29 -2.28 3.76
CA HIS A 135 27.63 -1.42 2.78
C HIS A 135 27.77 0.08 3.08
N ILE A 136 27.85 0.47 4.36
CA ILE A 136 28.02 1.87 4.76
C ILE A 136 29.46 2.33 4.45
N ALA A 137 30.44 1.46 4.61
CA ALA A 137 31.84 1.76 4.32
C ALA A 137 32.14 1.86 2.80
N SER A 138 31.40 1.13 1.96
CA SER A 138 31.62 1.09 0.50
C SER A 138 30.88 2.19 -0.26
N SER A 139 29.97 2.93 0.37
CA SER A 139 29.25 4.06 -0.25
C SER A 139 29.93 5.43 -0.02
N GLN A 140 31.11 5.47 0.62
CA GLN A 140 31.91 6.68 0.83
C GLN A 140 33.19 6.74 -0.06
N GLN A 141 33.20 6.01 -1.18
CA GLN A 141 34.26 6.10 -2.19
C GLN A 141 33.75 6.69 -3.51
#